data_AF-A0A3D2J6F9-F1
#
_entry.id   AF-A0A3D2J6F9-F1
#
_cell.length_a   1.000
_cell.length_b   1.000
_cell.length_c   1.000
_cell.angle_alpha   90.00
_cell.angle_beta   90.00
_cell.angle_gamma   90.00
#
_symmetry.space_group_name_H-M   'P 1'
#
loop_
_entity.id
_entity.type
_entity.pdbx_description
1 polymer ?
#
loop_
_entity_poly.entity_id
_entity_poly.type
_entity_poly.pdbx_seq_one_letter_code
_entity_poly.pdbx_strand_id
1 'polypeptide(L)'
;DILSMATDILSPLGPLFGPDFITIVVNDETNTQYHLEVYPDANNDVLKANGLQTHFYFQPQRVYLAKKQNSPTDYDFGMTVFKGLLTEESNIGVTTTTGGDAEAGGGFCSFSTTFAIPDSVIANAIQALRNQEYGTPPPRIAQLLGVGKNDPTPELGIVTIIENDVTIEVPPLASAGNANVPFFINAQGAGKGSIEAGGISSFLVTCNQNAAGAIVGSLQGGVSPFTVHYNLKQSFYINACQIHIIANVDKIFDQFSAAVSAGGFLGIDSATLSANYQNCVTSGAIQTIMRMNNAEIPDDLKKMIMDQCEQMRQSVFDLVKKEIFDWTPTPDPPATTDRGFFSSLFGGASVSLKANYQRHSVN
;
A
#
# COMPACT_ATOMS: atom_id res chain seq x y z
N ASP A 1 39.83 -19.48 -18.95
CA ASP A 1 38.69 -18.56 -18.98
C ASP A 1 38.38 -18.00 -17.62
N ILE A 2 39.19 -17.01 -17.26
CA ILE A 2 38.93 -16.05 -16.20
C ILE A 2 38.39 -14.85 -16.97
N LEU A 3 37.07 -14.67 -17.01
CA LEU A 3 36.35 -13.45 -17.41
C LEU A 3 34.84 -13.79 -17.41
N SER A 4 34.03 -12.93 -16.78
CA SER A 4 32.57 -13.03 -16.58
C SER A 4 32.09 -13.63 -15.25
N MET A 5 32.71 -13.26 -14.13
CA MET A 5 31.88 -12.95 -12.96
C MET A 5 31.57 -11.47 -13.04
N ALA A 6 30.32 -11.14 -13.36
CA ALA A 6 29.83 -9.78 -13.21
C ALA A 6 30.13 -9.38 -11.76
N THR A 7 30.99 -8.39 -11.57
CA THR A 7 30.94 -7.53 -10.39
C THR A 7 29.52 -7.00 -10.36
N ASP A 8 28.64 -7.63 -9.58
CA ASP A 8 27.40 -7.02 -9.16
C ASP A 8 27.77 -5.63 -8.64
N ILE A 9 27.31 -4.60 -9.34
CA ILE A 9 27.56 -3.23 -8.94
C ILE A 9 26.82 -3.07 -7.62
N LEU A 10 27.60 -3.01 -6.53
CA LEU A 10 27.09 -2.90 -5.17
C LEU A 10 26.32 -1.58 -5.08
N SER A 11 24.99 -1.69 -5.03
CA SER A 11 24.06 -0.57 -5.21
C SER A 11 22.89 -0.69 -4.24
N PRO A 12 22.17 0.42 -3.99
CA PRO A 12 20.95 0.41 -3.18
C PRO A 12 19.88 -0.48 -3.81
N LEU A 13 19.19 -1.28 -2.99
CA LEU A 13 18.13 -2.19 -3.46
C LEU A 13 16.73 -1.57 -3.36
N GLY A 14 16.57 -0.57 -2.49
CA GLY A 14 15.30 0.05 -2.15
C GLY A 14 14.93 -0.11 -0.67
N PRO A 15 13.85 0.57 -0.25
CA PRO A 15 13.40 0.58 1.14
C PRO A 15 12.96 -0.80 1.59
N LEU A 16 13.41 -1.24 2.75
CA LEU A 16 12.99 -2.51 3.32
C LEU A 16 11.50 -2.47 3.71
N PHE A 17 10.72 -3.40 3.15
CA PHE A 17 9.32 -3.58 3.47
C PHE A 17 9.14 -4.13 4.89
N GLY A 18 8.12 -3.65 5.59
CA GLY A 18 7.60 -4.25 6.82
C GLY A 18 7.07 -3.20 7.80
N PRO A 19 6.70 -3.62 9.03
CA PRO A 19 6.07 -2.73 10.00
C PRO A 19 7.02 -1.70 10.62
N ASP A 20 8.32 -1.94 10.51
CA ASP A 20 9.33 -1.14 11.20
C ASP A 20 9.88 -0.02 10.31
N PHE A 21 9.81 1.19 10.85
CA PHE A 21 10.46 2.39 10.36
C PHE A 21 11.01 3.17 11.57
N ILE A 22 11.83 4.19 11.31
CA ILE A 22 12.16 5.20 12.32
C ILE A 22 11.41 6.48 12.03
N THR A 23 11.05 7.21 13.08
CA THR A 23 10.45 8.53 12.94
C THR A 23 11.48 9.60 13.24
N ILE A 24 11.72 10.48 12.28
CA ILE A 24 12.58 11.65 12.43
C ILE A 24 11.71 12.88 12.50
N VAL A 25 11.87 13.67 13.57
CA VAL A 25 11.13 14.91 13.77
C VAL A 25 12.07 16.08 13.59
N VAL A 26 11.86 16.85 12.52
CA VAL A 26 12.71 17.98 12.14
C VAL A 26 11.86 19.16 11.73
N ASN A 27 12.39 20.36 11.89
CA ASN A 27 11.71 21.57 11.46
C ASN A 27 12.26 22.04 10.12
N ASP A 28 11.44 22.73 9.33
CA ASP A 28 11.89 23.48 8.16
C ASP A 28 12.48 24.85 8.56
N GLU A 29 12.86 25.67 7.58
CA GLU A 29 13.36 27.03 7.78
C GLU A 29 12.32 27.99 8.39
N THR A 30 11.03 27.63 8.38
CA THR A 30 9.93 28.41 8.93
C THR A 30 9.52 27.98 10.34
N ASN A 31 10.23 27.00 10.94
CA ASN A 31 9.89 26.31 12.19
C ASN A 31 8.61 25.45 12.12
N THR A 32 8.14 25.10 10.93
CA THR A 32 7.11 24.10 10.73
C THR A 32 7.70 22.72 10.99
N GLN A 33 7.08 21.95 11.89
CA GLN A 33 7.54 20.61 12.25
C GLN A 33 7.08 19.56 11.23
N TYR A 34 8.00 18.71 10.82
CA TYR A 34 7.80 17.57 9.93
C TYR A 34 8.11 16.28 10.66
N HIS A 35 7.24 15.28 10.49
CA HIS A 35 7.44 13.92 10.95
C HIS A 35 7.74 13.07 9.73
N LEU A 36 8.94 12.51 9.65
CA LEU A 36 9.37 11.68 8.54
C LEU A 36 9.41 10.23 8.99
N GLU A 37 8.62 9.38 8.35
CA GLU A 37 8.79 7.93 8.41
C GLU A 37 9.91 7.54 7.47
N VAL A 38 11.03 7.11 8.04
CA VAL A 38 12.24 6.77 7.30
C VAL A 38 12.49 5.26 7.36
N TYR A 39 12.67 4.69 6.18
CA TYR A 39 12.95 3.30 5.92
C TYR A 39 14.42 3.16 5.47
N PRO A 40 15.22 2.28 6.09
CA PRO A 40 16.57 2.00 5.59
C PRO A 40 16.52 1.18 4.29
N ASP A 41 17.56 1.34 3.47
CA ASP A 41 17.81 0.43 2.35
C ASP A 41 18.09 -0.98 2.85
N ALA A 42 17.59 -1.99 2.15
CA ALA A 42 17.80 -3.39 2.49
C ALA A 42 19.28 -3.83 2.43
N ASN A 43 20.12 -3.10 1.67
CA ASN A 43 21.54 -3.38 1.45
C ASN A 43 22.47 -2.47 2.27
N ASN A 44 21.94 -1.69 3.23
CA ASN A 44 22.73 -0.71 3.98
C ASN A 44 23.87 -1.33 4.80
N ASP A 45 23.71 -2.56 5.28
CA ASP A 45 24.75 -3.31 5.97
C ASP A 45 25.95 -3.59 5.05
N VAL A 46 25.69 -4.01 3.82
CA VAL A 46 26.74 -4.27 2.81
C VAL A 46 27.36 -2.97 2.31
N LEU A 47 26.55 -1.92 2.06
CA LEU A 47 27.04 -0.59 1.67
C LEU A 47 28.00 -0.04 2.74
N LYS A 48 27.60 -0.12 4.01
CA LYS A 48 28.41 0.32 5.15
C LYS A 48 29.68 -0.50 5.30
N ALA A 49 29.61 -1.83 5.18
CA ALA A 49 30.78 -2.71 5.26
C ALA A 49 31.82 -2.41 4.18
N ASN A 50 31.41 -1.85 3.04
CA ASN A 50 32.28 -1.46 1.93
C ASN A 50 32.65 0.03 1.93
N GLY A 51 32.26 0.80 2.96
CA GLY A 51 32.55 2.24 3.06
C GLY A 51 31.83 3.08 2.01
N LEU A 52 30.71 2.59 1.47
CA LEU A 52 29.86 3.30 0.53
C LEU A 52 28.79 4.11 1.26
N GLN A 53 28.18 5.05 0.55
CA GLN A 53 27.06 5.84 1.04
C GLN A 53 25.85 4.92 1.33
N THR A 54 25.32 5.02 2.55
CA THR A 54 24.05 4.35 2.93
C THR A 54 22.86 5.15 2.42
N HIS A 55 21.79 4.45 2.06
CA HIS A 55 20.57 5.06 1.52
C HIS A 55 19.40 4.87 2.48
N PHE A 56 18.56 5.90 2.55
CA PHE A 56 17.33 5.94 3.33
C PHE A 56 16.21 6.51 2.49
N TYR A 57 14.98 6.13 2.81
CA TYR A 57 13.81 6.51 2.05
C TYR A 57 12.73 7.05 2.99
N PHE A 58 12.10 8.17 2.65
CA PHE A 58 10.94 8.67 3.36
C PHE A 58 9.64 8.39 2.59
N GLN A 59 8.58 8.10 3.32
CA GLN A 59 7.24 8.03 2.78
C GLN A 59 6.54 9.40 2.94
N PRO A 60 5.95 9.97 1.88
CA PRO A 60 5.18 11.20 2.03
C PRO A 60 3.93 10.97 2.87
N GLN A 61 3.81 11.71 3.98
CA GLN A 61 2.67 11.61 4.89
C GLN A 61 1.55 12.61 4.58
N ARG A 62 1.89 13.73 3.92
CA ARG A 62 0.99 14.87 3.73
C ARG A 62 1.16 15.49 2.36
N VAL A 63 0.05 16.02 1.87
CA VAL A 63 -0.02 16.83 0.66
C VAL A 63 -0.14 18.29 1.08
N TYR A 64 0.65 19.14 0.46
CA TYR A 64 0.74 20.57 0.69
C TYR A 64 0.31 21.34 -0.57
N LEU A 65 -0.07 22.60 -0.41
CA LEU A 65 -0.14 23.49 -1.56
C LEU A 65 1.26 23.75 -2.10
N ALA A 66 1.43 23.59 -3.42
CA ALA A 66 2.68 23.89 -4.08
C ALA A 66 2.94 25.39 -4.04
N LYS A 67 4.21 25.77 -3.98
CA LYS A 67 4.65 27.16 -4.11
C LYS A 67 4.92 27.48 -5.58
N LYS A 68 4.77 28.74 -5.97
CA LYS A 68 5.10 29.17 -7.33
C LYS A 68 6.59 29.04 -7.58
N GLN A 69 6.97 28.52 -8.74
CA GLN A 69 8.38 28.34 -9.12
C GLN A 69 9.16 29.66 -9.11
N ASN A 70 8.49 30.78 -9.42
CA ASN A 70 9.08 32.12 -9.47
C ASN A 70 8.93 32.92 -8.16
N SER A 71 8.25 32.38 -7.14
CA SER A 71 8.04 33.06 -5.86
C SER A 71 7.91 32.03 -4.72
N PRO A 72 9.00 31.72 -4.00
CA PRO A 72 9.01 30.75 -2.91
C PRO A 72 8.15 31.13 -1.69
N THR A 73 7.65 32.37 -1.64
CA THR A 73 6.75 32.86 -0.61
C THR A 73 5.28 32.72 -1.00
N ASP A 74 4.98 32.61 -2.29
CA ASP A 74 3.61 32.58 -2.79
C ASP A 74 3.18 31.16 -3.15
N TYR A 75 2.00 30.77 -2.69
CA TYR A 75 1.38 29.53 -3.12
C TYR A 75 0.91 29.63 -4.58
N ASP A 76 1.03 28.52 -5.30
CA ASP A 76 0.40 28.34 -6.60
C ASP A 76 -1.10 28.07 -6.40
N PHE A 77 -1.79 29.14 -6.01
CA PHE A 77 -3.20 29.20 -5.71
C PHE A 77 -3.76 30.52 -6.25
N GLY A 78 -4.92 30.45 -6.89
CA GLY A 78 -5.62 31.62 -7.39
C GLY A 78 -7.12 31.37 -7.50
N MET A 79 -7.91 32.33 -7.03
CA MET A 79 -9.36 32.34 -7.21
C MET A 79 -9.74 33.62 -7.96
N THR A 80 -10.45 33.45 -9.07
CA THR A 80 -11.02 34.57 -9.83
C THR A 80 -12.54 34.47 -9.78
N VAL A 81 -13.19 35.58 -9.41
CA VAL A 81 -14.65 35.70 -9.38
C VAL A 81 -15.08 36.72 -10.41
N PHE A 82 -16.02 36.32 -11.27
CA PHE A 82 -16.69 37.20 -12.21
C PHE A 82 -18.02 37.65 -11.64
N LYS A 83 -18.31 38.94 -11.78
CA LYS A 83 -19.63 39.51 -11.51
C LYS A 83 -20.10 40.21 -12.78
N GLY A 84 -21.17 39.71 -13.37
CA GLY A 84 -21.85 40.31 -14.52
C GLY A 84 -23.30 40.68 -14.18
N LEU A 85 -23.83 41.66 -14.92
CA LEU A 85 -25.23 42.02 -14.91
C LEU A 85 -25.89 41.37 -16.13
N LEU A 86 -26.91 40.53 -15.94
CA LEU A 86 -27.73 40.03 -17.06
C LEU A 86 -28.64 41.16 -17.52
N THR A 87 -28.28 41.82 -18.60
CA THR A 87 -29.18 42.70 -19.35
C THR A 87 -29.60 42.01 -20.66
N GLU A 88 -30.79 42.35 -21.19
CA GLU A 88 -31.31 41.81 -22.45
C GLU A 88 -30.36 42.05 -23.65
N GLU A 89 -29.55 43.11 -23.59
CA GLU A 89 -28.63 43.49 -24.68
C GLU A 89 -27.36 42.63 -24.76
N SER A 90 -26.98 41.92 -23.70
CA SER A 90 -25.65 41.31 -23.57
C SER A 90 -25.65 39.79 -23.48
N ASN A 91 -26.80 39.11 -23.54
CA ASN A 91 -26.89 37.66 -23.34
C ASN A 91 -27.84 36.96 -24.32
N ILE A 92 -27.35 35.94 -25.04
CA ILE A 92 -28.16 35.09 -25.93
C ILE A 92 -28.84 34.00 -25.08
N GLY A 93 -30.17 33.95 -25.09
CA GLY A 93 -30.96 32.86 -24.49
C GLY A 93 -31.64 33.15 -23.14
N VAL A 94 -31.63 34.39 -22.66
CA VAL A 94 -32.41 34.81 -21.47
C VAL A 94 -33.78 35.30 -21.94
N THR A 95 -34.85 34.58 -21.63
CA THR A 95 -36.20 34.91 -22.15
C THR A 95 -37.13 35.59 -21.15
N THR A 96 -36.78 35.69 -19.85
CA THR A 96 -37.57 36.45 -18.87
C THR A 96 -36.80 36.69 -17.56
N THR A 97 -36.51 37.95 -17.20
CA THR A 97 -36.17 38.33 -15.82
C THR A 97 -37.35 39.07 -15.19
N THR A 98 -38.32 38.34 -14.65
CA THR A 98 -39.43 38.95 -13.90
C THR A 98 -38.94 39.33 -12.50
N GLY A 99 -38.34 40.51 -12.34
CA GLY A 99 -37.93 41.00 -11.01
C GLY A 99 -36.67 41.87 -10.91
N GLY A 100 -36.06 42.29 -12.03
CA GLY A 100 -34.83 43.08 -12.03
C GLY A 100 -33.60 42.26 -12.40
N ASP A 101 -32.52 42.97 -12.76
CA ASP A 101 -31.25 42.46 -13.27
C ASP A 101 -30.84 41.17 -12.55
N ALA A 102 -30.87 40.04 -13.26
CA ALA A 102 -30.30 38.83 -12.70
C ALA A 102 -28.77 38.99 -12.73
N GLU A 103 -28.10 38.90 -11.58
CA GLU A 103 -26.64 38.86 -11.58
C GLU A 103 -26.19 37.54 -12.23
N ALA A 104 -25.42 37.60 -13.32
CA ALA A 104 -24.69 36.44 -13.86
C ALA A 104 -23.24 36.55 -13.44
N GLY A 105 -22.89 35.85 -12.37
CA GLY A 105 -21.51 35.65 -11.95
C GLY A 105 -21.05 34.22 -12.10
N GLY A 106 -19.75 34.03 -11.91
CA GLY A 106 -19.09 32.74 -11.90
C GLY A 106 -17.72 32.86 -11.27
N GLY A 107 -16.99 31.76 -11.23
CA GLY A 107 -15.60 31.81 -10.80
C GLY A 107 -14.82 30.58 -11.21
N PHE A 108 -13.50 30.73 -11.20
CA PHE A 108 -12.59 29.60 -11.28
C PHE A 108 -11.52 29.69 -10.21
N CYS A 109 -11.18 28.54 -9.64
CA CYS A 109 -10.10 28.35 -8.70
C CYS A 109 -9.04 27.46 -9.34
N SER A 110 -7.82 27.94 -9.46
CA SER A 110 -6.66 27.16 -9.87
C SER A 110 -5.74 26.96 -8.68
N PHE A 111 -5.31 25.72 -8.45
CA PHE A 111 -4.31 25.46 -7.41
C PHE A 111 -3.50 24.22 -7.73
N SER A 112 -2.26 24.20 -7.23
CA SER A 112 -1.37 23.04 -7.36
C SER A 112 -1.04 22.48 -5.98
N THR A 113 -0.94 21.16 -5.89
CA THR A 113 -0.53 20.45 -4.68
C THR A 113 0.75 19.67 -4.91
N THR A 114 1.49 19.40 -3.84
CA THR A 114 2.74 18.64 -3.84
C THR A 114 2.86 17.84 -2.56
N PHE A 115 3.51 16.68 -2.62
CA PHE A 115 3.96 15.94 -1.44
C PHE A 115 5.47 16.08 -1.20
N ALA A 116 6.14 16.96 -1.97
CA ALA A 116 7.55 17.24 -1.82
C ALA A 116 7.81 17.90 -0.47
N ILE A 117 8.92 17.50 0.13
CA ILE A 117 9.39 18.00 1.41
C ILE A 117 10.47 19.06 1.14
N PRO A 118 10.51 20.18 1.88
CA PRO A 118 11.53 21.21 1.67
C PRO A 118 12.96 20.66 1.81
N ASP A 119 13.90 21.20 1.03
CA ASP A 119 15.32 20.78 1.06
C ASP A 119 15.95 20.95 2.45
N SER A 120 15.52 21.96 3.21
CA SER A 120 15.95 22.21 4.60
C SER A 120 15.59 21.03 5.51
N VAL A 121 14.39 20.47 5.35
CA VAL A 121 13.89 19.32 6.12
C VAL A 121 14.68 18.07 5.76
N ILE A 122 14.98 17.86 4.47
CA ILE A 122 15.84 16.74 4.01
C ILE A 122 17.24 16.86 4.63
N ALA A 123 17.85 18.05 4.58
CA ALA A 123 19.17 18.29 5.15
C ALA A 123 19.19 18.07 6.68
N ASN A 124 18.19 18.60 7.40
CA ASN A 124 18.05 18.42 8.84
C ASN A 124 17.82 16.94 9.20
N ALA A 125 17.05 16.20 8.40
CA ALA A 125 16.82 14.78 8.61
C ALA A 125 18.08 13.94 8.39
N ILE A 126 18.88 14.26 7.37
CA ILE A 126 20.20 13.64 7.15
C ILE A 126 21.12 13.89 8.34
N GLN A 127 21.10 15.09 8.92
CA GLN A 127 21.87 15.39 10.12
C GLN A 127 21.38 14.59 11.34
N ALA A 128 20.07 14.49 11.54
CA ALA A 128 19.47 13.67 12.59
C ALA A 128 19.84 12.18 12.45
N LEU A 129 19.85 11.65 11.22
CA LEU A 129 20.31 10.29 10.91
C LEU A 129 21.77 10.06 11.33
N ARG A 130 22.65 11.03 11.02
CA ARG A 130 24.07 10.96 11.40
C ARG A 130 24.29 11.05 12.91
N ASN A 131 23.50 11.88 13.58
CA ASN A 131 23.58 12.05 15.03
C ASN A 131 22.85 10.96 15.81
N GLN A 132 22.13 10.06 15.12
CA GLN A 132 21.30 9.01 15.72
C GLN A 132 20.15 9.55 16.58
N GLU A 133 19.57 10.68 16.15
CA GLU A 133 18.47 11.39 16.81
C GLU A 133 17.09 10.85 16.38
N TYR A 134 16.91 9.52 16.44
CA TYR A 134 15.67 8.85 16.03
C TYR A 134 15.13 7.85 17.07
N GLY A 135 15.57 7.99 18.32
CA GLY A 135 15.17 7.10 19.42
C GLY A 135 15.78 5.71 19.33
N THR A 136 15.19 4.75 20.04
CA THR A 136 15.65 3.35 20.00
C THR A 136 15.11 2.67 18.74
N PRO A 137 15.96 2.21 17.82
CA PRO A 137 15.49 1.58 16.60
C PRO A 137 14.87 0.19 16.87
N PRO A 138 13.83 -0.20 16.13
CA PRO A 138 13.30 -1.55 16.18
C PRO A 138 14.38 -2.60 15.87
N PRO A 139 14.44 -3.75 16.59
CA PRO A 139 15.50 -4.75 16.41
C PRO A 139 15.68 -5.23 14.97
N ARG A 140 14.60 -5.32 14.19
CA ARG A 140 14.61 -5.79 12.79
C ARG A 140 15.44 -4.90 11.86
N ILE A 141 15.41 -3.59 12.10
CA ILE A 141 16.06 -2.59 11.24
C ILE A 141 17.31 -1.99 11.88
N ALA A 142 17.57 -2.23 13.17
CA ALA A 142 18.70 -1.67 13.91
C ALA A 142 20.06 -1.88 13.23
N GLN A 143 20.28 -3.04 12.59
CA GLN A 143 21.54 -3.34 11.88
C GLN A 143 21.73 -2.55 10.57
N LEU A 144 20.62 -2.13 9.96
CA LEU A 144 20.59 -1.33 8.72
C LEU A 144 20.66 0.18 9.02
N LEU A 145 20.61 0.52 10.31
CA LEU A 145 20.68 1.87 10.84
C LEU A 145 22.07 2.14 11.44
N GLY A 146 22.33 3.41 11.72
CA GLY A 146 23.57 3.87 12.36
C GLY A 146 24.64 4.22 11.34
N VAL A 147 24.71 5.51 11.02
CA VAL A 147 25.82 6.08 10.26
C VAL A 147 26.91 6.48 11.24
N GLY A 148 28.11 5.92 11.07
CA GLY A 148 29.28 6.29 11.86
C GLY A 148 29.70 7.73 11.59
N LYS A 149 30.36 8.37 12.55
CA LYS A 149 30.81 9.78 12.41
C LYS A 149 31.71 10.00 11.19
N ASN A 150 32.49 8.97 10.82
CA ASN A 150 33.42 8.97 9.70
C ASN A 150 32.87 8.29 8.44
N ASP A 151 31.65 7.77 8.48
CA ASP A 151 31.02 7.15 7.32
C ASP A 151 30.61 8.24 6.31
N PRO A 152 30.49 7.90 5.00
CA PRO A 152 29.97 8.84 4.02
C PRO A 152 28.59 9.39 4.42
N THR A 153 28.32 10.64 4.05
CA THR A 153 27.02 11.27 4.32
C THR A 153 25.91 10.43 3.70
N PRO A 154 24.86 10.04 4.45
CA PRO A 154 23.80 9.20 3.92
C PRO A 154 22.94 9.97 2.92
N GLU A 155 22.31 9.25 1.98
CA GLU A 155 21.29 9.80 1.09
C GLU A 155 19.90 9.58 1.68
N LEU A 156 19.01 10.57 1.54
CA LEU A 156 17.61 10.47 1.90
C LEU A 156 16.74 10.78 0.67
N GLY A 157 16.17 9.74 0.09
CA GLY A 157 15.28 9.83 -1.07
C GLY A 157 13.81 9.60 -0.70
N ILE A 158 12.91 9.80 -1.65
CA ILE A 158 11.51 9.37 -1.51
C ILE A 158 11.40 7.87 -1.82
N VAL A 159 10.51 7.16 -1.13
CA VAL A 159 10.13 5.79 -1.55
C VAL A 159 9.60 5.84 -2.98
N THR A 160 10.15 5.00 -3.86
CA THR A 160 9.80 4.97 -5.29
C THR A 160 8.30 4.80 -5.51
N ILE A 161 7.69 5.77 -6.17
CA ILE A 161 6.28 5.76 -6.54
C ILE A 161 6.14 5.16 -7.94
N ILE A 162 5.39 4.07 -8.03
CA ILE A 162 5.09 3.37 -9.30
C ILE A 162 3.85 3.99 -9.95
N GLU A 163 2.86 4.34 -9.14
CA GLU A 163 1.58 4.86 -9.60
C GLU A 163 1.05 5.88 -8.59
N ASN A 164 0.43 6.93 -9.09
CA ASN A 164 -0.22 7.96 -8.28
C ASN A 164 -1.59 8.27 -8.89
N ASP A 165 -2.65 7.89 -8.19
CA ASP A 165 -4.03 8.22 -8.56
C ASP A 165 -4.55 9.35 -7.68
N VAL A 166 -4.79 10.49 -8.33
CA VAL A 166 -5.16 11.74 -7.67
C VAL A 166 -6.64 12.02 -7.91
N THR A 167 -7.37 12.30 -6.84
CA THR A 167 -8.77 12.72 -6.92
C THR A 167 -9.00 14.01 -6.15
N ILE A 168 -9.98 14.79 -6.60
CA ILE A 168 -10.44 15.99 -5.92
C ILE A 168 -11.89 15.78 -5.53
N GLU A 169 -12.16 15.97 -4.24
CA GLU A 169 -13.48 15.96 -3.67
C GLU A 169 -13.92 17.40 -3.41
N VAL A 170 -15.02 17.76 -4.06
CA VAL A 170 -15.71 19.01 -3.80
C VAL A 170 -16.79 18.71 -2.76
N PRO A 171 -16.78 19.37 -1.59
CA PRO A 171 -17.80 19.16 -0.57
C PRO A 171 -19.20 19.34 -1.17
N PRO A 172 -20.20 18.55 -0.72
CA PRO A 172 -21.57 18.71 -1.18
C PRO A 172 -22.13 20.05 -0.69
N LEU A 173 -21.95 21.10 -1.49
CA LEU A 173 -22.55 22.42 -1.26
C LEU A 173 -24.09 22.40 -1.46
N ALA A 174 -24.64 21.27 -1.91
CA ALA A 174 -26.04 21.08 -2.30
C ALA A 174 -27.06 21.29 -1.16
N SER A 175 -26.65 21.24 0.11
CA SER A 175 -27.54 21.48 1.25
C SER A 175 -27.77 22.98 1.56
N ALA A 176 -27.07 23.89 0.87
CA ALA A 176 -27.24 25.34 1.00
C ALA A 176 -27.98 25.99 -0.19
N GLY A 177 -28.39 25.21 -1.20
CA GLY A 177 -29.00 25.71 -2.43
C GLY A 177 -30.51 25.55 -2.42
N ASN A 178 -31.26 26.61 -2.74
CA ASN A 178 -32.67 26.50 -3.08
C ASN A 178 -32.80 25.65 -4.36
N ALA A 179 -33.79 24.76 -4.46
CA ALA A 179 -34.05 23.94 -5.65
C ALA A 179 -34.17 24.77 -6.96
N ASN A 180 -34.47 26.07 -6.82
CA ASN A 180 -34.56 27.02 -7.93
C ASN A 180 -33.21 27.62 -8.38
N VAL A 181 -32.11 27.42 -7.64
CA VAL A 181 -30.76 27.91 -7.98
C VAL A 181 -29.69 26.87 -7.59
N PRO A 182 -29.49 25.82 -8.40
CA PRO A 182 -28.53 24.77 -8.10
C PRO A 182 -27.09 25.33 -8.08
N PHE A 183 -26.25 24.81 -7.18
CA PHE A 183 -24.81 25.02 -7.24
C PHE A 183 -24.25 24.22 -8.42
N PHE A 184 -23.49 24.90 -9.29
CA PHE A 184 -22.71 24.23 -10.33
C PHE A 184 -21.24 24.36 -9.99
N ILE A 185 -20.58 23.22 -9.89
CA ILE A 185 -19.15 23.13 -9.62
C ILE A 185 -18.60 21.91 -10.38
N ASN A 186 -17.52 22.13 -11.10
CA ASN A 186 -16.83 21.10 -11.86
C ASN A 186 -15.32 21.24 -11.63
N ALA A 187 -14.69 20.14 -11.22
CA ALA A 187 -13.27 20.09 -10.96
C ALA A 187 -12.55 19.24 -12.02
N GLN A 188 -11.44 19.77 -12.53
CA GLN A 188 -10.52 19.13 -13.46
C GLN A 188 -9.17 18.94 -12.78
N GLY A 189 -8.38 17.96 -13.24
CA GLY A 189 -7.07 17.61 -12.69
C GLY A 189 -7.03 16.29 -11.91
N ALA A 190 -8.16 15.58 -11.79
CA ALA A 190 -8.18 14.20 -11.28
C ALA A 190 -7.68 13.21 -12.35
N GLY A 191 -7.05 12.12 -11.90
CA GLY A 191 -6.49 11.08 -12.76
C GLY A 191 -5.07 10.69 -12.32
N LYS A 192 -4.20 10.42 -13.30
CA LYS A 192 -2.80 10.08 -13.02
C LYS A 192 -2.02 11.33 -12.60
N GLY A 193 -1.58 11.34 -11.35
CA GLY A 193 -0.70 12.38 -10.81
C GLY A 193 0.77 12.12 -11.12
N SER A 194 1.62 13.04 -10.66
CA SER A 194 3.08 12.88 -10.80
C SER A 194 3.60 11.74 -9.92
N ILE A 195 4.52 10.94 -10.47
CA ILE A 195 5.27 9.89 -9.76
C ILE A 195 6.67 10.35 -9.35
N GLU A 196 7.04 11.59 -9.68
CA GLU A 196 8.34 12.16 -9.35
C GLU A 196 8.38 12.62 -7.88
N ALA A 197 9.58 12.80 -7.34
CA ALA A 197 9.77 13.30 -5.97
C ALA A 197 9.10 14.66 -5.72
N GLY A 198 8.95 15.48 -6.76
CA GLY A 198 8.24 16.77 -6.71
C GLY A 198 6.72 16.64 -6.57
N GLY A 199 6.12 15.53 -7.01
CA GLY A 199 4.72 15.19 -6.73
C GLY A 199 3.67 16.22 -7.15
N ILE A 200 3.97 17.13 -8.07
CA ILE A 200 3.09 18.26 -8.38
C ILE A 200 1.86 17.76 -9.15
N SER A 201 0.67 18.17 -8.73
CA SER A 201 -0.57 17.99 -9.49
C SER A 201 -1.41 19.26 -9.40
N SER A 202 -1.94 19.70 -10.53
CA SER A 202 -2.65 20.97 -10.66
C SER A 202 -4.13 20.73 -10.95
N PHE A 203 -4.97 21.56 -10.35
CA PHE A 203 -6.41 21.47 -10.44
C PHE A 203 -7.01 22.78 -10.91
N LEU A 204 -8.11 22.64 -11.66
CA LEU A 204 -8.95 23.75 -12.06
C LEU A 204 -10.39 23.45 -11.65
N VAL A 205 -10.94 24.26 -10.76
CA VAL A 205 -12.33 24.18 -10.34
C VAL A 205 -13.08 25.34 -10.98
N THR A 206 -14.12 25.03 -11.75
CA THR A 206 -15.02 26.00 -12.38
C THR A 206 -16.37 25.95 -11.71
N CYS A 207 -16.96 27.11 -11.44
CA CYS A 207 -18.18 27.18 -10.63
C CYS A 207 -19.06 28.39 -10.98
N ASN A 208 -20.36 28.30 -10.63
CA ASN A 208 -21.29 29.41 -10.75
C ASN A 208 -21.14 30.42 -9.60
N GLN A 209 -21.80 31.58 -9.70
CA GLN A 209 -21.67 32.68 -8.72
C GLN A 209 -21.85 32.23 -7.26
N ASN A 210 -22.87 31.42 -6.99
CA ASN A 210 -23.18 30.98 -5.64
C ASN A 210 -22.05 30.08 -5.09
N ALA A 211 -21.56 29.13 -5.90
CA ALA A 211 -20.47 28.25 -5.49
C ALA A 211 -19.15 29.03 -5.33
N ALA A 212 -18.90 30.02 -6.20
CA ALA A 212 -17.75 30.92 -6.08
C ALA A 212 -17.80 31.69 -4.75
N GLY A 213 -18.97 32.21 -4.36
CA GLY A 213 -19.18 32.87 -3.07
C GLY A 213 -18.91 31.94 -1.88
N ALA A 214 -19.38 30.69 -1.94
CA ALA A 214 -19.13 29.70 -0.89
C ALA A 214 -17.64 29.33 -0.76
N ILE A 215 -16.94 29.16 -1.89
CA ILE A 215 -15.49 28.91 -1.92
C ILE A 215 -14.74 30.09 -1.30
N VAL A 216 -15.02 31.32 -1.74
CA VAL A 216 -14.36 32.52 -1.21
C VAL A 216 -14.64 32.70 0.28
N GLY A 217 -15.89 32.50 0.71
CA GLY A 217 -16.24 32.55 2.13
C GLY A 217 -15.49 31.51 2.97
N SER A 218 -15.32 30.29 2.46
CA SER A 218 -14.55 29.23 3.13
C SER A 218 -13.08 29.60 3.26
N LEU A 219 -12.47 30.12 2.17
CA LEU A 219 -11.08 30.55 2.15
C LEU A 219 -10.82 31.72 3.12
N GLN A 220 -11.72 32.72 3.15
CA GLN A 220 -11.64 33.83 4.09
C GLN A 220 -11.83 33.39 5.54
N GLY A 221 -12.62 32.34 5.76
CA GLY A 221 -12.79 31.68 7.06
C GLY A 221 -11.62 30.76 7.46
N GLY A 222 -10.59 30.62 6.62
CA GLY A 222 -9.43 29.74 6.89
C GLY A 222 -9.74 28.25 6.77
N VAL A 223 -10.82 27.88 6.08
CA VAL A 223 -11.26 26.49 5.88
C VAL A 223 -10.96 26.06 4.45
N SER A 224 -10.40 24.85 4.27
CA SER A 224 -10.17 24.30 2.93
C SER A 224 -11.49 24.01 2.22
N PRO A 225 -11.76 24.60 1.05
CA PRO A 225 -12.98 24.33 0.28
C PRO A 225 -12.94 23.01 -0.49
N PHE A 226 -11.77 22.37 -0.60
CA PHE A 226 -11.56 21.13 -1.35
C PHE A 226 -10.76 20.12 -0.54
N THR A 227 -11.01 18.85 -0.78
CA THR A 227 -10.17 17.76 -0.27
C THR A 227 -9.52 17.07 -1.47
N VAL A 228 -8.19 16.92 -1.44
CA VAL A 228 -7.45 16.23 -2.49
C VAL A 228 -6.88 14.95 -1.92
N HIS A 229 -7.11 13.83 -2.61
CA HIS A 229 -6.63 12.52 -2.21
C HIS A 229 -5.56 12.05 -3.19
N TYR A 230 -4.42 11.62 -2.67
CA TYR A 230 -3.34 10.98 -3.43
C TYR A 230 -3.29 9.50 -3.04
N ASN A 231 -3.54 8.61 -3.99
CA ASN A 231 -3.42 7.17 -3.80
C ASN A 231 -2.10 6.72 -4.43
N LEU A 232 -1.08 6.56 -3.59
CA LEU A 232 0.27 6.19 -4.02
C LEU A 232 0.47 4.68 -3.99
N LYS A 233 0.97 4.12 -5.08
CA LYS A 233 1.51 2.76 -5.13
C LYS A 233 3.03 2.85 -5.07
N GLN A 234 3.60 2.26 -4.04
CA GLN A 234 5.03 2.37 -3.73
C GLN A 234 5.75 1.03 -3.85
N SER A 235 7.03 1.08 -4.23
CA SER A 235 7.89 -0.10 -4.32
C SER A 235 8.70 -0.28 -3.03
N PHE A 236 8.69 -1.49 -2.49
CA PHE A 236 9.52 -1.87 -1.35
C PHE A 236 10.24 -3.20 -1.61
N TYR A 237 11.41 -3.34 -1.02
CA TYR A 237 12.18 -4.57 -1.03
C TYR A 237 11.72 -5.53 0.06
N ILE A 238 11.39 -6.76 -0.30
CA ILE A 238 11.02 -7.81 0.66
C ILE A 238 12.20 -8.76 0.82
N ASN A 239 12.82 -8.76 2.01
CA ASN A 239 13.81 -9.79 2.37
C ASN A 239 13.21 -11.19 2.30
N ALA A 240 14.05 -12.19 2.03
CA ALA A 240 13.64 -13.58 1.98
C ALA A 240 12.81 -13.98 3.22
N CYS A 241 11.55 -14.34 3.00
CA CYS A 241 10.68 -14.88 4.03
C CYS A 241 11.02 -16.36 4.22
N GLN A 242 11.47 -16.74 5.42
CA GLN A 242 11.67 -18.14 5.77
C GLN A 242 10.36 -18.69 6.31
N ILE A 243 9.71 -19.52 5.52
CA ILE A 243 8.45 -20.17 5.87
C ILE A 243 8.77 -21.61 6.25
N HIS A 244 8.74 -21.91 7.54
CA HIS A 244 8.84 -23.27 8.05
C HIS A 244 7.45 -23.86 8.19
N ILE A 245 7.15 -24.89 7.41
CA ILE A 245 5.92 -25.67 7.60
C ILE A 245 6.29 -26.94 8.37
N ILE A 246 5.78 -27.06 9.59
CA ILE A 246 5.88 -28.26 10.40
C ILE A 246 4.55 -29.01 10.26
N ALA A 247 4.58 -30.16 9.59
CA ALA A 247 3.44 -31.06 9.48
C ALA A 247 3.65 -32.26 10.41
N ASN A 248 2.78 -32.41 11.42
CA ASN A 248 2.75 -33.60 12.26
C ASN A 248 1.85 -34.64 11.60
N VAL A 249 2.46 -35.58 10.88
CA VAL A 249 1.75 -36.57 10.05
C VAL A 249 0.87 -37.49 10.90
N ASP A 250 1.26 -37.83 12.14
CA ASP A 250 0.45 -38.67 13.02
C ASP A 250 -0.84 -37.98 13.48
N LYS A 251 -0.75 -36.69 13.87
CA LYS A 251 -1.94 -35.90 14.22
C LYS A 251 -2.86 -35.68 13.03
N ILE A 252 -2.28 -35.49 11.84
CA ILE A 252 -3.03 -35.38 10.59
C ILE A 252 -3.76 -36.71 10.33
N PHE A 253 -3.07 -37.84 10.45
CA PHE A 253 -3.67 -39.17 10.30
C PHE A 253 -4.80 -39.41 11.30
N ASP A 254 -4.63 -39.07 12.58
CA ASP A 254 -5.68 -39.24 13.60
C ASP A 254 -6.92 -38.38 13.31
N GLN A 255 -6.75 -37.14 12.83
CA GLN A 255 -7.86 -36.27 12.43
C GLN A 255 -8.60 -36.80 11.19
N PHE A 256 -7.87 -37.26 10.17
CA PHE A 256 -8.49 -37.86 8.99
C PHE A 256 -9.09 -39.25 9.27
N SER A 257 -8.51 -40.02 10.18
CA SER A 257 -9.06 -41.31 10.62
C SER A 257 -10.37 -41.13 11.39
N ALA A 258 -10.44 -40.13 12.27
CA ALA A 258 -11.69 -39.75 12.93
C ALA A 258 -12.78 -39.34 11.92
N ALA A 259 -12.40 -38.61 10.86
CA ALA A 259 -13.31 -38.22 9.80
C ALA A 259 -13.84 -39.41 8.97
N VAL A 260 -12.98 -40.37 8.63
CA VAL A 260 -13.38 -41.63 7.96
C VAL A 260 -14.31 -42.45 8.84
N SER A 261 -14.03 -42.48 10.15
CA SER A 261 -14.85 -43.20 11.14
C SER A 261 -16.23 -42.56 11.34
N ALA A 262 -16.34 -41.23 11.19
CA ALA A 262 -17.58 -40.49 11.32
C ALA A 262 -18.40 -40.41 10.01
N GLY A 263 -17.75 -40.45 8.85
CA GLY A 263 -18.38 -40.32 7.52
C GLY A 263 -18.84 -41.64 6.88
N GLY A 264 -18.51 -42.79 7.47
CA GLY A 264 -18.89 -44.10 6.95
C GLY A 264 -17.98 -44.63 5.83
N PHE A 265 -18.15 -45.92 5.53
CA PHE A 265 -17.28 -46.81 4.73
C PHE A 265 -17.00 -46.39 3.26
N LEU A 266 -17.47 -45.22 2.78
CA LEU A 266 -17.43 -44.83 1.36
C LEU A 266 -16.37 -43.78 0.99
N GLY A 267 -15.41 -43.53 1.88
CA GLY A 267 -14.27 -42.64 1.62
C GLY A 267 -14.57 -41.17 1.93
N ILE A 268 -13.51 -40.35 1.92
CA ILE A 268 -13.58 -38.92 2.26
C ILE A 268 -13.93 -38.13 1.00
N ASP A 269 -15.00 -37.35 1.01
CA ASP A 269 -15.33 -36.45 -0.09
C ASP A 269 -14.54 -35.13 0.00
N SER A 270 -14.53 -34.33 -1.07
CA SER A 270 -13.74 -33.10 -1.12
C SER A 270 -14.14 -32.06 -0.07
N ALA A 271 -15.40 -32.05 0.38
CA ALA A 271 -15.93 -31.13 1.37
C ALA A 271 -15.49 -31.51 2.79
N THR A 272 -15.63 -32.78 3.17
CA THR A 272 -15.13 -33.31 4.44
C THR A 272 -13.61 -33.27 4.51
N LEU A 273 -12.90 -33.51 3.41
CA LEU A 273 -11.45 -33.39 3.37
C LEU A 273 -10.98 -31.94 3.59
N SER A 274 -11.66 -30.97 2.97
CA SER A 274 -11.40 -29.53 3.16
C SER A 274 -11.66 -29.08 4.60
N ALA A 275 -12.77 -29.52 5.20
CA ALA A 275 -13.12 -29.18 6.58
C ALA A 275 -12.13 -29.78 7.59
N ASN A 276 -11.74 -31.05 7.42
CA ASN A 276 -10.78 -31.70 8.31
C ASN A 276 -9.36 -31.16 8.12
N TYR A 277 -9.02 -30.69 6.93
CA TYR A 277 -7.78 -29.95 6.70
C TYR A 277 -7.75 -28.62 7.47
N GLN A 278 -8.83 -27.84 7.43
CA GLN A 278 -8.92 -26.62 8.24
C GLN A 278 -8.87 -26.92 9.74
N ASN A 279 -9.40 -28.06 10.17
CA ASN A 279 -9.24 -28.54 11.55
C ASN A 279 -7.80 -28.95 11.87
N CYS A 280 -7.04 -29.52 10.93
CA CYS A 280 -5.60 -29.82 11.09
C CYS A 280 -4.75 -28.54 11.22
N VAL A 281 -5.09 -27.48 10.48
CA VAL A 281 -4.47 -26.16 10.62
C VAL A 281 -4.83 -25.53 11.97
N THR A 282 -6.11 -25.56 12.34
CA THR A 282 -6.62 -24.97 13.60
C THR A 282 -6.15 -25.70 14.85
N SER A 283 -5.97 -27.03 14.78
CA SER A 283 -5.46 -27.86 15.88
C SER A 283 -3.94 -27.85 16.02
N GLY A 284 -3.23 -27.12 15.14
CA GLY A 284 -1.77 -27.03 15.15
C GLY A 284 -1.06 -28.30 14.69
N ALA A 285 -1.74 -29.19 13.94
CA ALA A 285 -1.14 -30.33 13.27
C ALA A 285 -0.33 -29.90 12.02
N ILE A 286 -0.72 -28.77 11.40
CA ILE A 286 0.09 -28.05 10.42
C ILE A 286 0.41 -26.68 11.04
N GLN A 287 1.68 -26.44 11.37
CA GLN A 287 2.14 -25.15 11.87
C GLN A 287 2.98 -24.47 10.81
N THR A 288 2.59 -23.25 10.43
CA THR A 288 3.37 -22.40 9.54
C THR A 288 4.05 -21.32 10.36
N ILE A 289 5.34 -21.49 10.63
CA ILE A 289 6.17 -20.48 11.28
C ILE A 289 6.81 -19.64 10.17
N MET A 290 6.38 -18.39 10.03
CA MET A 290 6.98 -17.45 9.09
C MET A 290 7.90 -16.52 9.85
N ARG A 291 9.15 -16.43 9.42
CA ARG A 291 10.14 -15.51 9.98
C ARG A 291 10.67 -14.62 8.86
N MET A 292 10.70 -13.32 9.12
CA MET A 292 11.37 -12.34 8.27
C MET A 292 12.41 -11.63 9.14
N ASN A 293 13.70 -11.75 8.79
CA ASN A 293 14.82 -11.18 9.56
C ASN A 293 14.79 -11.51 11.06
N ASN A 294 14.54 -12.77 11.44
CA ASN A 294 14.48 -13.23 12.84
C ASN A 294 13.44 -12.54 13.74
N ALA A 295 12.50 -11.76 13.19
CA ALA A 295 11.40 -11.13 13.91
C ALA A 295 10.05 -11.80 13.59
N GLU A 296 9.12 -11.72 14.55
CA GLU A 296 7.74 -12.16 14.36
C GLU A 296 7.02 -11.20 13.41
N ILE A 297 6.31 -11.76 12.43
CA ILE A 297 5.59 -11.01 11.40
C ILE A 297 4.21 -10.61 11.98
N PRO A 298 3.78 -9.33 11.87
CA PRO A 298 2.44 -8.91 12.27
C PRO A 298 1.33 -9.69 11.55
N ASP A 299 0.19 -9.90 12.22
CA ASP A 299 -0.90 -10.75 11.72
C ASP A 299 -1.46 -10.31 10.36
N ASP A 300 -1.50 -9.01 10.07
CA ASP A 300 -1.98 -8.48 8.78
C ASP A 300 -1.04 -8.83 7.62
N LEU A 301 0.28 -8.76 7.86
CA LEU A 301 1.28 -9.15 6.87
C LEU A 301 1.32 -10.67 6.69
N LYS A 302 1.09 -11.41 7.78
CA LYS A 302 0.93 -12.87 7.74
C LYS A 302 -0.23 -13.29 6.83
N LYS A 303 -1.37 -12.58 6.86
CA LYS A 303 -2.51 -12.85 5.98
C LYS A 303 -2.16 -12.66 4.49
N MET A 304 -1.48 -11.57 4.14
CA MET A 304 -1.03 -11.31 2.76
C MET A 304 -0.05 -12.38 2.26
N ILE A 305 0.86 -12.83 3.13
CA ILE A 305 1.82 -13.90 2.81
C ILE A 305 1.11 -15.26 2.69
N MET A 306 0.09 -15.53 3.52
CA MET A 306 -0.70 -16.77 3.47
C MET A 306 -1.42 -16.97 2.14
N ASP A 307 -1.94 -15.91 1.52
CA ASP A 307 -2.57 -15.99 0.19
C ASP A 307 -1.56 -16.41 -0.89
N GLN A 308 -0.29 -16.00 -0.75
CA GLN A 308 0.81 -16.44 -1.63
C GLN A 308 1.33 -17.86 -1.28
N CYS A 309 1.10 -18.34 -0.06
CA CYS A 309 1.49 -19.67 0.40
C CYS A 309 0.62 -20.82 -0.12
N GLU A 310 -0.44 -20.56 -0.91
CA GLU A 310 -1.31 -21.61 -1.46
C GLU A 310 -0.54 -22.63 -2.31
N GLN A 311 0.54 -22.22 -2.98
CA GLN A 311 1.45 -23.13 -3.70
C GLN A 311 2.29 -24.00 -2.74
N MET A 312 2.66 -23.46 -1.57
CA MET A 312 3.37 -24.23 -0.54
C MET A 312 2.44 -25.23 0.13
N ARG A 313 1.15 -24.90 0.27
CA ARG A 313 0.09 -25.79 0.77
C ARG A 313 -0.07 -27.02 -0.14
N GLN A 314 0.00 -26.84 -1.46
CA GLN A 314 0.01 -27.97 -2.42
C GLN A 314 1.22 -28.89 -2.20
N SER A 315 2.42 -28.32 -2.01
CA SER A 315 3.66 -29.10 -1.84
C SER A 315 3.67 -29.95 -0.57
N VAL A 316 3.19 -29.41 0.55
CA VAL A 316 3.06 -30.15 1.82
C VAL A 316 2.04 -31.28 1.67
N PHE A 317 0.93 -30.98 0.99
CA PHE A 317 -0.12 -31.97 0.80
C PHE A 317 0.29 -33.07 -0.18
N ASP A 318 1.13 -32.79 -1.18
CA ASP A 318 1.72 -33.83 -2.03
C ASP A 318 2.67 -34.78 -1.27
N LEU A 319 3.37 -34.28 -0.25
CA LEU A 319 4.18 -35.13 0.64
C LEU A 319 3.29 -36.01 1.51
N VAL A 320 2.32 -35.41 2.20
CA VAL A 320 1.34 -36.13 3.03
C VAL A 320 0.58 -37.16 2.21
N LYS A 321 0.17 -36.80 0.99
CA LYS A 321 -0.56 -37.67 0.07
C LYS A 321 0.19 -38.93 -0.33
N LYS A 322 1.51 -38.84 -0.53
CA LYS A 322 2.33 -40.03 -0.78
C LYS A 322 2.42 -40.95 0.44
N GLU A 323 2.29 -40.38 1.64
CA GLU A 323 2.56 -41.08 2.89
C GLU A 323 1.32 -41.72 3.51
N ILE A 324 0.18 -41.02 3.57
CA ILE A 324 -1.01 -41.47 4.32
C ILE A 324 -2.20 -41.91 3.46
N PHE A 325 -2.25 -41.56 2.17
CA PHE A 325 -3.38 -41.86 1.30
C PHE A 325 -3.08 -42.96 0.29
N ASP A 326 -3.99 -43.94 0.17
CA ASP A 326 -4.08 -44.86 -0.97
C ASP A 326 -5.20 -44.36 -1.90
N TRP A 327 -4.83 -44.09 -3.15
CA TRP A 327 -5.74 -43.63 -4.20
C TRP A 327 -5.68 -44.55 -5.42
N THR A 328 -6.78 -44.65 -6.16
CA THR A 328 -6.80 -45.29 -7.48
C THR A 328 -7.22 -44.23 -8.48
N PRO A 329 -6.33 -43.74 -9.35
CA PRO A 329 -6.69 -42.69 -10.30
C PRO A 329 -7.71 -43.23 -11.30
N THR A 330 -8.92 -42.69 -11.29
CA THR A 330 -9.90 -42.89 -12.37
C THR A 330 -9.59 -41.92 -13.53
N PRO A 331 -9.88 -42.30 -14.79
CA PRO A 331 -9.68 -41.41 -15.94
C PRO A 331 -10.49 -40.12 -15.77
N ASP A 332 -9.82 -38.97 -15.91
CA ASP A 332 -10.40 -37.63 -15.77
C ASP A 332 -11.61 -37.45 -16.71
N PRO A 333 -12.82 -37.10 -16.21
CA PRO A 333 -13.86 -36.56 -17.08
C PRO A 333 -13.45 -35.16 -17.62
N PRO A 334 -14.00 -34.72 -18.77
CA PRO A 334 -13.58 -33.48 -19.43
C PRO A 334 -13.67 -32.27 -18.51
N ALA A 335 -12.69 -31.37 -18.60
CA ALA A 335 -12.55 -30.22 -17.70
C ALA A 335 -13.80 -29.33 -17.68
N THR A 336 -14.50 -29.29 -16.54
CA THR A 336 -15.44 -28.23 -16.19
C THR A 336 -14.69 -27.16 -15.37
N THR A 337 -15.12 -25.91 -15.51
CA THR A 337 -14.41 -24.69 -15.06
C THR A 337 -14.34 -24.46 -13.54
N ASP A 338 -14.93 -25.34 -12.72
CA ASP A 338 -14.86 -25.27 -11.25
C ASP A 338 -14.20 -26.52 -10.68
N ARG A 339 -12.87 -26.62 -10.82
CA ARG A 339 -12.06 -27.61 -10.10
C ARG A 339 -11.64 -27.03 -8.76
N GLY A 340 -12.28 -27.45 -7.66
CA GLY A 340 -11.84 -27.12 -6.30
C GLY A 340 -10.43 -27.65 -6.02
N PHE A 341 -9.73 -27.08 -5.02
CA PHE A 341 -8.35 -27.41 -4.63
C PHE A 341 -8.07 -28.93 -4.53
N PHE A 342 -9.06 -29.72 -4.13
CA PHE A 342 -8.90 -31.18 -4.02
C PHE A 342 -9.24 -31.96 -5.30
N SER A 343 -10.08 -31.44 -6.20
CA SER A 343 -10.29 -32.10 -7.49
C SER A 343 -9.07 -31.92 -8.40
N SER A 344 -8.30 -30.83 -8.24
CA SER A 344 -7.00 -30.68 -8.91
C SER A 344 -5.93 -31.60 -8.30
N LEU A 345 -6.01 -31.89 -7.00
CA LEU A 345 -5.04 -32.72 -6.28
C LEU A 345 -5.31 -34.23 -6.39
N PHE A 346 -6.57 -34.67 -6.45
CA PHE A 346 -6.97 -36.10 -6.50
C PHE A 346 -7.67 -36.54 -7.78
N GLY A 347 -7.86 -35.66 -8.78
CA GLY A 347 -8.47 -36.04 -10.08
C GLY A 347 -9.90 -36.58 -9.97
N GLY A 348 -10.64 -36.20 -8.92
CA GLY A 348 -11.99 -36.72 -8.66
C GLY A 348 -12.03 -38.18 -8.18
N ALA A 349 -10.90 -38.78 -7.79
CA ALA A 349 -10.85 -40.13 -7.23
C ALA A 349 -11.35 -40.18 -5.78
N SER A 350 -11.97 -41.29 -5.39
CA SER A 350 -12.23 -41.59 -3.98
C SER A 350 -10.91 -41.87 -3.26
N VAL A 351 -10.71 -41.23 -2.11
CA VAL A 351 -9.48 -41.29 -1.33
C VAL A 351 -9.69 -42.16 -0.09
N SER A 352 -8.78 -43.09 0.14
CA SER A 352 -8.76 -43.96 1.32
C SER A 352 -7.45 -43.79 2.09
N LEU A 353 -7.47 -44.05 3.40
CA LEU A 353 -6.26 -44.02 4.23
C LEU A 353 -5.51 -45.35 4.09
N LYS A 354 -4.18 -45.31 4.07
CA LYS A 354 -3.34 -46.51 4.03
C LYS A 354 -3.57 -47.36 5.28
N ALA A 355 -4.03 -48.59 5.09
CA ALA A 355 -4.25 -49.55 6.17
C ALA A 355 -2.97 -49.92 6.94
N ASN A 356 -1.80 -49.72 6.32
CA ASN A 356 -0.48 -50.06 6.86
C ASN A 356 0.35 -48.83 7.26
N TYR A 357 -0.28 -47.68 7.56
CA TYR A 357 0.48 -46.52 8.04
C TYR A 357 1.21 -46.86 9.35
N GLN A 358 2.54 -46.90 9.29
CA GLN A 358 3.38 -47.06 10.47
C GLN A 358 3.60 -45.68 11.08
N ARG A 359 3.05 -45.47 12.27
CA ARG A 359 3.22 -44.23 13.03
C ARG A 359 4.71 -43.93 13.20
N HIS A 360 5.09 -42.71 12.89
CA HIS A 360 6.46 -42.27 13.15
C HIS A 360 6.52 -41.88 14.61
N SER A 361 6.97 -42.78 15.50
CA SER A 361 7.23 -42.38 16.88
C SER A 361 8.34 -41.32 16.86
N VAL A 362 7.97 -40.06 16.96
CA VAL A 362 8.90 -38.97 17.24
C VAL A 362 8.85 -38.74 18.75
N ASN A 363 9.93 -39.10 19.44
CA ASN A 363 10.22 -38.61 20.78
C ASN A 363 10.45 -37.10 20.76
#